data_AF-A0AAE0AJY8-F1
#
_entry.id   AF-A0AAE0AJY8-F1
#
_cell.length_a   1.000
_cell.length_b   1.000
_cell.length_c   1.000
_cell.angle_alpha   90.00
_cell.angle_beta   90.00
_cell.angle_gamma   90.00
#
_symmetry.space_group_name_H-M   'P 1'
#
loop_
_entity.id
_entity.type
_entity.pdbx_description
1 polymer ?
#
loop_
_entity_poly.entity_id
_entity_poly.type
_entity_poly.pdbx_seq_one_letter_code
_entity_poly.pdbx_strand_id
1 'polypeptide(L)'
;MRRLPGVLGRTNVGILMLPYIKLIWLKLSNDIQYVLNAKGSTPAEVMGIDYKSTLKPSLESFADEINKSSMEKLEELISLQQQSSEMAAKIEGKRNRIAALQSYIDEVEAQLNLLRKEMQ
;
A
#
# COMPACT_ATOMS: atom_id res chain seq x y z
N MET A 1 -10.36 83.01 -7.81
CA MET A 1 -9.44 83.08 -8.96
C MET A 1 -8.33 82.05 -8.74
N ARG A 2 -8.32 80.97 -9.52
CA ARG A 2 -7.38 80.69 -10.62
C ARG A 2 -5.89 80.57 -10.20
N ARG A 3 -5.45 79.30 -10.20
CA ARG A 3 -4.18 78.70 -10.67
C ARG A 3 -2.86 79.08 -9.98
N LEU A 4 -2.14 78.05 -9.56
CA LEU A 4 -0.78 77.78 -10.06
C LEU A 4 -0.63 76.30 -10.50
N PRO A 5 0.21 76.02 -11.53
CA PRO A 5 0.45 74.69 -12.14
C PRO A 5 1.58 73.96 -11.38
N GLY A 6 1.91 72.67 -11.53
CA GLY A 6 1.83 71.75 -12.68
C GLY A 6 3.24 71.29 -13.07
N VAL A 7 3.64 70.13 -12.50
CA VAL A 7 4.46 69.03 -13.06
C VAL A 7 5.88 69.28 -13.64
N LEU A 8 6.87 68.63 -13.02
CA LEU A 8 7.97 67.81 -13.60
C LEU A 8 8.78 67.24 -12.40
N GLY A 9 9.19 65.99 -12.22
CA GLY A 9 9.19 64.77 -13.00
C GLY A 9 10.32 63.87 -12.45
N ARG A 10 9.97 62.61 -12.13
CA ARG A 10 10.80 61.38 -12.16
C ARG A 10 11.66 60.94 -10.96
N THR A 11 11.32 59.69 -10.53
CA THR A 11 12.19 58.54 -10.14
C THR A 11 12.96 58.64 -8.82
N ASN A 12 12.99 57.66 -7.92
CA ASN A 12 12.93 56.21 -8.09
C ASN A 12 12.33 55.51 -6.85
N VAL A 13 11.72 54.36 -7.15
CA VAL A 13 11.00 53.45 -6.27
C VAL A 13 11.99 52.72 -5.34
N GLY A 14 11.75 52.78 -4.03
CA GLY A 14 12.52 52.06 -3.02
C GLY A 14 11.60 51.44 -1.98
N ILE A 15 10.65 50.61 -2.41
CA ILE A 15 9.90 49.73 -1.51
C ILE A 15 10.85 48.56 -1.20
N LEU A 16 11.45 48.57 -0.02
CA LEU A 16 12.20 47.46 0.55
C LEU A 16 11.26 46.25 0.72
N MET A 17 11.25 45.39 -0.29
CA MET A 17 10.67 44.05 -0.21
C MET A 17 11.62 43.18 0.61
N LEU A 18 11.27 42.92 1.87
CA LEU A 18 11.94 41.89 2.67
C LEU A 18 11.75 40.53 1.98
N PRO A 19 12.81 39.78 1.64
CA PRO A 19 12.65 38.45 1.08
C PRO A 19 12.22 37.50 2.21
N TYR A 20 10.99 37.01 2.10
CA TYR A 20 10.49 35.89 2.87
C TYR A 20 11.42 34.68 2.68
N ILE A 21 12.19 34.33 3.71
CA ILE A 21 12.92 33.06 3.75
C ILE A 21 11.86 31.97 3.95
N LYS A 22 11.45 31.34 2.84
CA LYS A 22 10.55 30.19 2.88
C LYS A 22 11.33 28.96 3.33
N LEU A 23 11.21 28.57 4.60
CA LEU A 23 11.68 27.27 5.06
C LEU A 23 10.86 26.17 4.36
N ILE A 24 11.52 25.23 3.70
CA ILE A 24 10.91 24.04 3.10
C ILE A 24 11.08 22.89 4.09
N TRP A 25 9.97 22.26 4.49
CA TRP A 25 9.94 21.16 5.44
C TRP A 25 9.62 19.87 4.67
N LEU A 26 10.42 18.82 4.86
CA LEU A 26 10.12 17.49 4.34
C LEU A 26 9.48 16.66 5.47
N LYS A 27 8.21 16.28 5.29
CA LYS A 27 7.49 15.44 6.25
C LYS A 27 7.67 13.98 5.85
N LEU A 28 8.32 13.20 6.72
CA LEU A 28 8.69 11.80 6.43
C LEU A 28 7.82 10.79 7.18
N SER A 29 7.32 11.16 8.35
CA SER A 29 6.34 10.39 9.12
C SER A 29 5.67 11.30 10.16
N ASN A 30 4.70 10.78 10.93
CA ASN A 30 3.96 11.56 11.94
C ASN A 30 4.87 12.22 12.99
N ASP A 31 6.06 11.66 13.23
CA ASP A 31 6.97 12.11 14.29
C ASP A 31 8.33 12.66 13.79
N ILE A 32 8.56 12.67 12.48
CA ILE A 32 9.85 13.10 11.90
C ILE A 32 9.63 14.25 10.91
N GLN A 33 10.07 15.45 11.33
CA GLN A 33 10.11 16.66 10.52
C GLN A 33 11.57 17.00 10.20
N TYR A 34 11.91 16.99 8.91
CA TYR A 34 13.26 17.33 8.47
C TYR A 34 13.31 18.77 7.95
N VAL A 35 14.12 19.61 8.59
CA VAL A 35 14.29 21.03 8.25
C VAL A 35 15.41 21.18 7.23
N LEU A 36 15.07 21.61 6.01
CA LEU A 36 16.05 21.84 4.95
C LEU A 36 16.67 23.24 5.06
N ASN A 37 17.96 23.35 4.81
CA ASN A 37 18.64 24.64 4.74
C ASN A 37 18.38 25.30 3.38
N ALA A 38 17.47 26.26 3.36
CA ALA A 38 17.07 27.01 2.15
C ALA A 38 18.18 27.88 1.54
N LYS A 39 19.34 28.02 2.21
CA LYS A 39 20.50 28.79 1.71
C LYS A 39 21.60 27.91 1.10
N GLY A 40 21.46 26.59 1.16
CA GLY A 40 22.43 25.67 0.55
C GLY A 40 22.38 25.75 -0.97
N SER A 41 23.54 25.77 -1.62
CA SER A 41 23.66 25.73 -3.09
C SER A 41 23.97 24.33 -3.60
N THR A 42 24.45 23.45 -2.71
CA THR A 42 24.71 22.04 -2.99
C THR A 42 23.74 21.12 -2.22
N PRO A 43 23.45 19.91 -2.72
CA PRO A 43 22.61 18.96 -2.01
C PRO A 43 23.06 18.68 -0.57
N ALA A 44 24.37 18.67 -0.30
CA ALA A 44 24.91 18.47 1.04
C ALA A 44 24.71 19.67 1.99
N GLU A 45 24.69 20.89 1.46
CA GLU A 45 24.40 22.10 2.25
C GLU A 45 22.91 22.27 2.52
N VAL A 46 22.05 21.85 1.58
CA VAL A 46 20.58 21.87 1.71
C VAL A 46 20.09 20.78 2.66
N MET A 47 20.68 19.58 2.55
CA MET A 47 20.31 18.39 3.32
C MET A 47 21.20 18.19 4.56
N GLY A 48 22.14 19.06 4.85
CA GLY A 48 22.98 19.02 6.07
C GLY A 48 23.73 17.70 6.34
N ILE A 49 24.42 17.67 7.49
CA ILE A 49 25.10 16.46 8.01
C ILE A 49 24.06 15.44 8.50
N ASP A 50 22.90 15.93 8.98
CA ASP A 50 21.81 15.15 9.54
C ASP A 50 21.15 14.21 8.52
N TYR A 51 21.32 14.44 7.21
CA TYR A 51 20.87 13.50 6.18
C TYR A 51 21.49 12.11 6.32
N LYS A 52 22.82 12.04 6.52
CA LYS A 52 23.54 10.76 6.57
C LYS A 52 23.34 10.05 7.91
N SER A 53 23.24 10.80 9.00
CA SER A 53 23.16 10.25 10.36
C SER A 53 21.74 9.99 10.84
N THR A 54 20.73 10.66 10.26
CA THR A 54 19.36 10.62 10.79
C THR A 54 18.34 10.29 9.70
N LEU A 55 18.36 11.00 8.57
CA LEU A 55 17.35 10.81 7.53
C LEU A 55 17.48 9.46 6.82
N LYS A 56 18.70 9.14 6.34
CA LYS A 56 18.97 7.91 5.60
C LYS A 56 18.68 6.66 6.45
N PRO A 57 19.17 6.53 7.69
CA PRO A 57 18.85 5.37 8.53
C PRO A 57 17.35 5.25 8.84
N SER A 58 16.64 6.37 9.03
CA SER A 58 15.19 6.34 9.28
C SER A 58 14.40 5.85 8.07
N LEU A 59 14.81 6.24 6.85
CA LEU A 59 14.17 5.78 5.62
C LEU A 59 14.47 4.29 5.35
N GLU A 60 15.70 3.86 5.61
CA GLU A 60 16.09 2.45 5.53
C GLU A 60 15.28 1.61 6.52
N SER A 61 15.19 2.03 7.78
CA SER A 61 14.36 1.38 8.81
C SER A 61 12.90 1.27 8.39
N PHE A 62 12.34 2.32 7.79
CA PHE A 62 10.95 2.32 7.35
C PHE A 62 10.73 1.37 6.16
N ALA A 63 11.67 1.34 5.21
CA ALA A 63 11.63 0.40 4.11
C ALA A 63 11.74 -1.06 4.60
N ASP A 64 12.61 -1.32 5.57
CA ASP A 64 12.77 -2.64 6.18
C ASP A 64 11.50 -3.10 6.92
N GLU A 65 10.84 -2.21 7.66
CA GLU A 65 9.58 -2.51 8.34
C GLU A 65 8.45 -2.83 7.35
N ILE A 66 8.35 -2.06 6.25
CA ILE A 66 7.41 -2.35 5.16
C ILE A 66 7.72 -3.71 4.52
N ASN A 67 8.99 -3.98 4.22
CA ASN A 67 9.40 -5.24 3.60
C ASN A 67 9.09 -6.42 4.50
N LYS A 68 9.40 -6.31 5.80
CA LYS A 68 9.10 -7.35 6.79
C LYS A 68 7.60 -7.61 6.89
N SER A 69 6.79 -6.58 7.11
CA SER A 69 5.33 -6.75 7.22
C SER A 69 4.70 -7.25 5.91
N SER A 70 5.25 -6.88 4.76
CA SER A 70 4.82 -7.39 3.46
C SER A 70 5.18 -8.86 3.26
N MET A 71 6.37 -9.28 3.71
CA MET A 71 6.80 -10.67 3.67
C MET A 71 5.94 -11.55 4.59
N GLU A 72 5.68 -11.11 5.82
CA GLU A 72 4.82 -11.83 6.76
C GLU A 72 3.42 -12.05 6.17
N LYS A 73 2.83 -11.03 5.54
CA LYS A 73 1.54 -11.16 4.84
C LYS A 73 1.61 -12.10 3.63
N LEU A 74 2.72 -12.10 2.89
CA LEU A 74 2.91 -13.01 1.77
C LEU A 74 2.96 -14.46 2.24
N GLU A 75 3.71 -14.75 3.30
CA GLU A 75 3.79 -16.07 3.92
C GLU A 75 2.42 -16.53 4.43
N GLU A 76 1.64 -15.64 5.05
CA GLU A 76 0.27 -15.92 5.46
C GLU A 76 -0.63 -16.29 4.27
N LEU A 77 -0.57 -15.52 3.18
CA LEU A 77 -1.34 -15.79 1.96
C LEU A 77 -0.96 -17.13 1.32
N ILE A 78 0.33 -17.47 1.29
CA ILE A 78 0.80 -18.77 0.80
C ILE A 78 0.24 -19.91 1.65
N SER A 79 0.30 -19.76 2.99
CA SER A 79 -0.27 -20.74 3.92
C SER A 79 -1.77 -20.93 3.71
N LEU A 80 -2.53 -19.85 3.57
CA LEU A 80 -3.96 -19.89 3.31
C LEU A 80 -4.28 -20.53 1.96
N GLN A 81 -3.50 -20.24 0.91
CA GLN A 81 -3.65 -20.87 -0.39
C GLN A 81 -3.41 -22.38 -0.33
N GLN A 82 -2.36 -22.80 0.39
CA GLN A 82 -2.06 -24.21 0.61
C GLN A 82 -3.20 -24.92 1.35
N GLN A 83 -3.68 -24.35 2.46
CA GLN A 83 -4.83 -24.88 3.21
C GLN A 83 -6.10 -24.95 2.35
N SER A 84 -6.35 -23.94 1.53
CA SER A 84 -7.49 -23.91 0.60
C SER A 84 -7.43 -25.07 -0.40
N SER A 85 -6.25 -25.30 -1.00
CA SER A 85 -6.04 -26.39 -1.95
C SER A 85 -6.23 -27.77 -1.32
N GLU A 86 -5.71 -27.97 -0.11
CA GLU A 86 -5.88 -29.23 0.64
C GLU A 86 -7.33 -29.47 1.00
N MET A 87 -8.06 -28.42 1.39
CA MET A 87 -9.47 -28.51 1.71
C MET A 87 -10.31 -28.80 0.46
N ALA A 88 -9.98 -28.20 -0.69
CA ALA A 88 -10.60 -28.52 -1.96
C ALA A 88 -10.39 -30.00 -2.34
N ALA A 89 -9.17 -30.53 -2.19
CA ALA A 89 -8.89 -31.95 -2.43
C ALA A 89 -9.69 -32.87 -1.50
N LYS A 90 -9.81 -32.52 -0.21
CA LYS A 90 -10.64 -33.27 0.76
C LYS A 90 -12.12 -33.25 0.37
N ILE A 91 -12.65 -32.12 -0.08
CA ILE A 91 -14.04 -32.00 -0.55
C ILE A 91 -14.25 -32.90 -1.77
N GLU A 92 -13.33 -32.89 -2.73
CA GLU A 92 -13.44 -33.70 -3.93
C GLU A 92 -13.38 -35.20 -3.62
N GLY A 93 -12.49 -35.62 -2.71
CA GLY A 93 -12.46 -37.00 -2.22
C GLY A 93 -13.78 -37.43 -1.58
N LYS A 94 -14.44 -36.55 -0.81
CA LYS A 94 -15.77 -36.83 -0.24
C LYS A 94 -16.85 -36.92 -1.32
N ARG A 95 -16.83 -36.04 -2.32
CA ARG A 95 -17.78 -36.08 -3.45
C ARG A 95 -17.68 -37.38 -4.22
N ASN A 96 -16.47 -37.82 -4.55
CA ASN A 96 -16.24 -39.09 -5.24
C ASN A 96 -16.78 -40.28 -4.44
N ARG A 97 -16.60 -40.28 -3.11
CA ARG A 97 -17.16 -41.33 -2.26
C ARG A 97 -18.69 -41.32 -2.21
N ILE A 98 -19.30 -40.14 -2.17
CA ILE A 98 -20.76 -40.01 -2.23
C ILE A 98 -21.28 -40.54 -3.58
N ALA A 99 -20.64 -40.18 -4.69
CA ALA A 99 -21.03 -40.66 -6.02
C ALA A 99 -20.93 -42.19 -6.12
N ALA A 100 -19.87 -42.80 -5.59
CA ALA A 100 -19.72 -44.25 -5.56
C ALA A 100 -20.82 -44.94 -4.73
N LEU A 101 -21.17 -44.38 -3.57
CA LEU A 101 -22.26 -44.90 -2.74
C LEU A 101 -23.62 -44.76 -3.43
N GLN A 102 -23.87 -43.63 -4.10
CA GLN A 102 -25.10 -43.43 -4.87
C GLN A 102 -25.22 -44.46 -5.99
N SER A 103 -24.15 -44.70 -6.75
CA SER A 103 -24.15 -45.74 -7.79
C SER A 103 -24.46 -47.12 -7.24
N TYR A 104 -23.98 -47.45 -6.04
CA TYR A 104 -24.28 -48.73 -5.39
C TYR A 104 -25.73 -48.82 -4.94
N ILE A 105 -26.30 -47.73 -4.41
CA ILE A 105 -27.72 -47.65 -4.06
C ILE A 105 -28.57 -47.87 -5.31
N ASP A 106 -28.27 -47.17 -6.39
CA ASP A 106 -29.02 -47.27 -7.66
C ASP A 106 -28.97 -48.69 -8.23
N GLU A 107 -27.82 -49.37 -8.14
CA GLU A 107 -27.67 -50.78 -8.54
C GLU A 107 -28.56 -51.71 -7.71
N VAL A 108 -28.52 -51.58 -6.38
CA VAL A 108 -29.32 -52.40 -5.48
C VAL A 108 -30.83 -52.14 -5.66
N GLU A 109 -31.24 -50.90 -5.86
CA GLU A 109 -32.62 -50.54 -6.17
C GLU A 109 -33.08 -51.15 -7.50
N ALA A 110 -32.22 -51.14 -8.52
CA ALA A 110 -32.52 -51.79 -9.80
C ALA A 110 -32.72 -53.31 -9.63
N GLN A 111 -31.84 -53.98 -8.87
CA GLN A 111 -31.97 -55.41 -8.58
C GLN A 111 -33.26 -55.74 -7.81
N LEU A 112 -33.61 -54.95 -6.79
CA LEU A 112 -34.86 -55.12 -6.04
C LEU A 112 -36.10 -54.94 -6.92
N ASN A 113 -36.07 -53.97 -7.83
CA ASN A 113 -37.16 -53.73 -8.76
C ASN A 113 -37.33 -54.88 -9.77
N LEU A 114 -36.23 -55.50 -10.21
CA LEU A 114 -36.27 -56.69 -11.06
C LEU A 114 -36.90 -57.87 -10.31
N LEU A 115 -36.40 -58.18 -9.10
CA LEU A 115 -36.93 -59.27 -8.27
C LEU A 115 -38.43 -59.09 -8.00
N ARG A 116 -38.87 -57.86 -7.71
CA ARG A 116 -40.28 -57.57 -7.47
C ARG A 116 -41.16 -57.83 -8.69
N LYS A 117 -40.65 -57.56 -9.89
CA LYS A 117 -41.37 -57.84 -11.15
C LYS A 117 -41.45 -59.34 -11.44
N GLU A 118 -40.43 -60.13 -11.07
CA GLU A 118 -40.44 -61.58 -11.24
C GLU A 118 -41.44 -62.30 -10.31
N MET A 119 -41.79 -61.67 -9.19
CA MET A 119 -42.74 -62.21 -8.20
C MET A 119 -44.22 -61.88 -8.49
N GLN A 120 -44.52 -61.05 -9.49
CA GLN A 120 -45.89 -60.67 -9.89
C GLN A 120 -46.35 -61.47 -11.10
#